data_AF-A0A410Q592-F1
#
_entry.id   AF-A0A410Q592-F1
#
_cell.length_a   1.000
_cell.length_b   1.000
_cell.length_c   1.000
_cell.angle_alpha   90.00
_cell.angle_beta   90.00
_cell.angle_gamma   90.00
#
_symmetry.space_group_name_H-M   'P 1'
#
loop_
_entity.id
_entity.type
_entity.pdbx_description
1 polymer ?
#
loop_
_entity_poly.entity_id
_entity_poly.type
_entity_poly.pdbx_seq_one_letter_code
_entity_poly.pdbx_strand_id
1 'polypeptide(L)'
;MDRFNVVISRFNFKKAVAIYLLILILAGVFSAGFLAYMFRDKLTFLYEYHRISEKVEDNKNGLENMKPELADLADASPDMVDILILNGQNQILYSAKHSDLSQKGTVDLTPDTDRNPLFFTDRQNPEVHFRLMKGDKLTLSASMLGIENKVKQEYEDRYFYESGFAAQKVYLLSYIADRTDGQKVYIISDVQPVAGGEFYIKAVAAIAMLFFMLYWVLLALWVYARALGAKLNASMWGIVTLFTNLAGLFVFLLYRQGGRTCYKCGSLQNKSNVYCTFCGTKLGSVCNKCNTAAGEKDRYCKNCGSVLDEEKDQDE
;
A
#
# COMPACT_ATOMS: atom_id res chain seq x y z
N MET A 1 31.57 -18.25 24.63
CA MET A 1 30.24 -18.02 24.03
C MET A 1 29.99 -16.53 24.01
N ASP A 2 29.74 -15.98 22.83
CA ASP A 2 29.49 -14.55 22.67
C ASP A 2 28.20 -14.12 23.40
N ARG A 3 28.19 -12.92 24.02
CA ARG A 3 27.03 -12.46 24.83
C ARG A 3 25.74 -12.40 24.01
N PHE A 4 25.87 -12.09 22.73
CA PHE A 4 24.78 -12.06 21.75
C PHE A 4 24.06 -13.42 21.61
N ASN A 5 24.83 -14.52 21.55
CA ASN A 5 24.26 -15.87 21.44
C ASN A 5 23.39 -16.24 22.64
N VAL A 6 23.80 -15.83 23.84
CA VAL A 6 23.04 -16.10 25.07
C VAL A 6 21.70 -15.38 25.04
N VAL A 7 21.70 -14.10 24.65
CA VAL A 7 20.47 -13.29 24.56
C VAL A 7 19.50 -13.86 23.53
N ILE A 8 19.98 -14.15 22.32
CA ILE A 8 19.15 -14.66 21.23
C ILE A 8 18.58 -16.06 21.54
N SER A 9 19.37 -16.93 22.19
CA SER A 9 18.91 -18.29 22.53
C SER A 9 17.78 -18.32 23.57
N ARG A 10 17.68 -17.30 24.43
CA ARG A 10 16.60 -17.16 25.43
C ARG A 10 15.38 -16.43 24.89
N PHE A 11 15.46 -15.85 23.70
CA PHE A 11 14.40 -15.04 23.13
C PHE A 11 13.23 -15.91 22.63
N ASN A 12 12.02 -15.62 23.10
CA ASN A 12 10.83 -16.36 22.68
C ASN A 12 10.25 -15.74 21.40
N PHE A 13 10.82 -16.13 20.26
CA PHE A 13 10.41 -15.60 18.96
C PHE A 13 8.92 -15.80 18.63
N LYS A 14 8.27 -16.86 19.13
CA LYS A 14 6.83 -17.06 18.90
C LYS A 14 6.03 -15.92 19.53
N LYS A 15 6.35 -15.57 20.79
CA LYS A 15 5.72 -14.44 21.49
C LYS A 15 6.07 -13.11 20.82
N ALA A 16 7.32 -12.91 20.41
CA ALA A 16 7.75 -11.69 19.73
C ALA A 16 7.03 -11.47 18.40
N VAL A 17 6.89 -12.52 17.57
CA VAL A 17 6.13 -12.45 16.31
C VAL A 17 4.65 -12.17 16.57
N ALA A 18 4.04 -12.82 17.57
CA ALA A 18 2.64 -12.56 17.92
C ALA A 18 2.42 -11.10 18.36
N ILE A 19 3.29 -10.56 19.22
CA ILE A 19 3.23 -9.16 19.66
C ILE A 19 3.46 -8.21 18.47
N TYR A 20 4.45 -8.49 17.62
CA TYR A 20 4.72 -7.71 16.41
C TYR A 20 3.49 -7.64 15.50
N LEU A 21 2.83 -8.77 15.21
CA LEU A 21 1.64 -8.81 14.37
C LEU A 21 0.47 -8.06 14.99
N LEU A 22 0.28 -8.18 16.30
CA LEU A 22 -0.77 -7.44 17.01
C LEU A 22 -0.54 -5.93 16.91
N ILE A 23 0.68 -5.47 17.19
CA ILE A 23 1.05 -4.05 17.10
C ILE A 23 0.93 -3.54 15.66
N LEU A 24 1.35 -4.34 14.67
CA LEU A 24 1.24 -3.99 13.25
C LEU A 24 -0.22 -3.75 12.83
N ILE A 25 -1.12 -4.66 13.25
CA ILE A 25 -2.56 -4.54 12.94
C ILE A 25 -3.13 -3.29 13.62
N LEU A 26 -2.86 -3.09 14.92
CA LEU A 26 -3.32 -1.90 15.63
C LEU A 26 -2.81 -0.63 14.96
N ALA A 27 -1.50 -0.53 14.70
CA ALA A 27 -0.90 0.63 14.05
C ALA A 27 -1.49 0.88 12.66
N GLY A 28 -1.77 -0.17 11.89
CA GLY A 28 -2.43 -0.08 10.59
C GLY A 28 -3.85 0.48 10.69
N VAL A 29 -4.66 -0.05 11.60
CA VAL A 29 -6.04 0.43 11.84
C VAL A 29 -6.05 1.87 12.32
N PHE A 30 -5.20 2.23 13.29
CA PHE A 30 -5.09 3.60 13.78
C PHE A 30 -4.62 4.56 12.68
N SER A 31 -3.63 4.18 11.86
CA SER A 31 -3.13 5.02 10.78
C SER A 31 -4.18 5.23 9.68
N ALA A 32 -4.90 4.16 9.29
CA ALA A 32 -5.96 4.25 8.31
C ALA A 32 -7.14 5.10 8.81
N GLY A 33 -7.56 4.91 10.07
CA GLY A 33 -8.60 5.71 10.69
C GLY A 33 -8.20 7.19 10.84
N PHE A 34 -6.94 7.45 11.20
CA PHE A 34 -6.41 8.81 11.29
C PHE A 34 -6.40 9.51 9.93
N LEU A 35 -5.93 8.84 8.87
CA LEU A 35 -5.97 9.40 7.52
C LEU A 35 -7.41 9.61 7.04
N ALA A 36 -8.31 8.66 7.29
CA ALA A 36 -9.72 8.80 6.93
C ALA A 36 -10.39 9.98 7.64
N TYR A 37 -10.03 10.23 8.91
CA TYR A 37 -10.53 11.37 9.67
C TYR A 37 -9.98 12.70 9.15
N MET A 38 -8.66 12.79 8.95
CA MET A 38 -8.01 14.03 8.50
C MET A 38 -8.41 14.44 7.08
N PHE A 39 -8.67 13.46 6.21
CA PHE A 39 -9.08 13.69 4.82
C PHE A 39 -10.58 13.49 4.61
N ARG A 40 -11.39 13.48 5.68
CA ARG A 40 -12.82 13.18 5.63
C ARG A 40 -13.55 14.01 4.58
N ASP A 41 -13.38 15.32 4.60
CA ASP A 41 -14.12 16.23 3.71
C ASP A 41 -13.75 16.01 2.24
N LYS A 42 -12.48 15.72 1.97
CA LYS A 42 -11.99 15.38 0.61
C LYS A 42 -12.51 14.02 0.13
N LEU A 43 -12.57 13.02 1.03
CA LEU A 43 -13.10 11.70 0.72
C LEU A 43 -14.61 11.73 0.49
N THR A 44 -15.35 12.51 1.29
CA THR A 44 -16.79 12.74 1.11
C THR A 44 -17.06 13.43 -0.22
N PHE A 45 -16.29 14.47 -0.57
CA PHE A 45 -16.40 15.12 -1.88
C PHE A 45 -16.15 14.14 -3.04
N LEU A 46 -15.09 13.33 -2.95
CA LEU A 46 -14.75 12.37 -4.01
C LEU A 46 -15.85 11.32 -4.20
N TYR A 47 -16.46 10.87 -3.11
CA TYR A 47 -17.58 9.94 -3.14
C TYR A 47 -18.82 10.55 -3.80
N GLU A 48 -19.21 11.76 -3.39
CA GLU A 48 -20.36 12.47 -3.93
C GLU A 48 -20.17 12.85 -5.41
N TYR A 49 -18.96 13.31 -5.77
CA TYR A 49 -18.60 13.57 -7.16
C TYR A 49 -18.74 12.32 -8.03
N HIS A 50 -18.24 11.17 -7.56
CA HIS A 50 -18.33 9.92 -8.32
C HIS A 50 -19.78 9.49 -8.51
N ARG A 51 -20.58 9.53 -7.43
CA ARG A 51 -22.02 9.25 -7.45
C ARG A 51 -22.77 10.11 -8.46
N ILE A 52 -22.46 11.42 -8.50
CA ILE A 52 -23.06 12.36 -9.45
C ILE A 52 -22.58 12.07 -10.87
N SER A 53 -21.30 11.79 -11.08
CA SER A 53 -20.75 11.48 -12.40
C SER A 53 -21.37 10.22 -13.01
N GLU A 54 -21.58 9.19 -12.20
CA GLU A 54 -22.21 7.93 -12.62
C GLU A 54 -23.70 8.15 -12.95
N LYS A 55 -24.42 8.92 -12.12
CA LYS A 55 -25.81 9.29 -12.42
C LYS A 55 -25.95 10.11 -13.69
N VAL A 56 -25.04 11.02 -14.01
CA VAL A 56 -25.12 11.79 -15.28
C VAL A 56 -24.82 10.90 -16.48
N GLU A 57 -23.93 9.91 -16.34
CA GLU A 57 -23.62 8.97 -17.42
C GLU A 57 -24.79 7.99 -17.70
N ASP A 58 -25.51 7.58 -16.66
CA ASP A 58 -26.65 6.65 -16.76
C ASP A 58 -28.02 7.31 -17.01
N ASN A 59 -28.22 8.56 -16.57
CA ASN A 59 -29.54 9.21 -16.57
C ASN A 59 -29.75 10.10 -17.80
N LYS A 60 -30.70 9.71 -18.66
CA LYS A 60 -31.17 10.50 -19.82
C LYS A 60 -32.14 11.63 -19.45
N ASN A 61 -32.47 11.81 -18.16
CA ASN A 61 -33.53 12.72 -17.70
C ASN A 61 -32.97 14.01 -17.10
N GLY A 62 -32.21 14.78 -17.90
CA GLY A 62 -31.97 16.22 -17.72
C GLY A 62 -31.26 16.68 -16.42
N LEU A 63 -30.25 17.52 -16.60
CA LEU A 63 -29.46 18.16 -15.53
C LEU A 63 -30.29 18.96 -14.50
N GLU A 64 -31.48 19.42 -14.90
CA GLU A 64 -32.45 20.14 -14.07
C GLU A 64 -32.82 19.41 -12.76
N ASN A 65 -32.95 18.09 -12.81
CA ASN A 65 -33.35 17.27 -11.65
C ASN A 65 -32.21 17.07 -10.63
N MET A 66 -30.98 17.45 -11.00
CA MET A 66 -29.79 17.26 -10.19
C MET A 66 -29.41 18.50 -9.37
N LYS A 67 -30.13 19.61 -9.51
CA LYS A 67 -29.96 20.85 -8.72
C LYS A 67 -29.80 20.59 -7.20
N PRO A 68 -30.67 19.79 -6.53
CA PRO A 68 -30.49 19.54 -5.09
C PRO A 68 -29.24 18.72 -4.77
N GLU A 69 -28.90 17.71 -5.59
CA GLU A 69 -27.69 16.89 -5.37
C GLU A 69 -26.39 17.69 -5.61
N LEU A 70 -26.41 18.63 -6.56
CA LEU A 70 -25.31 19.55 -6.81
C LEU A 70 -25.16 20.57 -5.68
N ALA A 71 -26.27 21.06 -5.10
CA ALA A 71 -26.22 21.91 -3.91
C ALA A 71 -25.60 21.17 -2.72
N ASP A 72 -26.02 19.92 -2.48
CA ASP A 72 -25.45 19.08 -1.42
C ASP A 72 -23.94 18.85 -1.64
N LEU A 73 -23.49 18.64 -2.89
CA LEU A 73 -22.06 18.50 -3.21
C LEU A 73 -21.27 19.79 -2.92
N ALA A 74 -21.85 20.95 -3.25
CA ALA A 74 -21.23 22.25 -2.99
C ALA A 74 -21.04 22.49 -1.48
N ASP A 75 -22.02 22.10 -0.67
CA ASP A 75 -21.98 22.25 0.78
C ASP A 75 -21.10 21.19 1.46
N ALA A 76 -20.95 20.00 0.86
CA ALA A 76 -20.13 18.92 1.40
C ALA A 76 -18.62 19.21 1.41
N SER A 77 -18.14 20.18 0.65
CA SER A 77 -16.73 20.55 0.62
C SER A 77 -16.50 22.05 0.81
N PRO A 78 -15.69 22.46 1.81
CA PRO A 78 -15.33 23.87 1.99
C PRO A 78 -14.49 24.42 0.83
N ASP A 79 -13.81 23.54 0.08
CA ASP A 79 -12.93 23.92 -1.03
C ASP A 79 -13.67 24.10 -2.36
N MET A 80 -14.98 23.86 -2.39
CA MET A 80 -15.84 24.17 -3.53
C MET A 80 -16.02 25.68 -3.66
N VAL A 81 -15.63 26.23 -4.80
CA VAL A 81 -15.84 27.63 -5.15
C VAL A 81 -17.24 27.80 -5.70
N ASP A 82 -17.61 26.98 -6.69
CA ASP A 82 -18.97 26.95 -7.22
C ASP A 82 -19.26 25.70 -8.06
N ILE A 83 -20.53 25.41 -8.24
CA ILE A 83 -21.03 24.47 -9.25
C ILE A 83 -21.99 25.23 -10.15
N LEU A 84 -21.66 25.29 -11.44
CA LEU A 84 -22.40 26.04 -12.45
C LEU A 84 -23.05 25.09 -13.45
N ILE A 85 -24.34 25.28 -13.72
CA ILE A 85 -25.00 24.67 -14.87
C ILE A 85 -25.04 25.70 -16.00
N LEU A 86 -24.55 25.33 -17.18
CA LEU A 86 -24.50 26.18 -18.35
C LEU A 86 -25.34 25.59 -19.49
N ASN A 87 -25.96 26.47 -20.27
CA ASN A 87 -26.61 26.09 -21.53
C ASN A 87 -25.58 25.91 -22.67
N GLY A 88 -26.03 25.47 -23.84
CA GLY A 88 -25.17 25.30 -25.02
C GLY A 88 -24.50 26.59 -25.53
N GLN A 89 -24.91 27.76 -25.03
CA GLN A 89 -24.35 29.08 -25.34
C GLN A 89 -23.46 29.61 -24.20
N ASN A 90 -23.09 28.75 -23.23
CA ASN A 90 -22.29 29.08 -22.06
C ASN A 90 -22.89 30.15 -21.12
N GLN A 91 -24.23 30.31 -21.11
CA GLN A 91 -24.94 31.13 -20.13
C GLN A 91 -25.23 30.31 -18.88
N ILE A 92 -25.04 30.93 -17.71
CA ILE A 92 -25.21 30.28 -16.41
C ILE A 92 -26.72 30.17 -16.11
N LEU A 93 -27.23 28.94 -16.06
CA LEU A 93 -28.61 28.62 -15.69
C LEU A 93 -28.78 28.43 -14.18
N TYR A 94 -27.73 27.98 -13.49
CA TYR A 94 -27.74 27.73 -12.05
C TYR A 94 -26.34 27.87 -11.48
N SER A 95 -26.26 28.37 -10.24
CA SER A 95 -25.05 28.43 -9.42
C SER A 95 -25.41 27.95 -8.02
N ALA A 96 -24.62 27.03 -7.48
CA ALA A 96 -24.86 26.45 -6.16
C ALA A 96 -24.37 27.36 -5.02
N LYS A 97 -23.23 28.06 -5.18
CA LYS A 97 -22.66 28.92 -4.14
C LYS A 97 -22.78 30.43 -4.41
N HIS A 98 -23.35 30.82 -5.55
CA HIS A 98 -23.46 32.22 -5.96
C HIS A 98 -22.11 32.96 -5.91
N SER A 99 -21.03 32.30 -6.35
CA SER A 99 -19.68 32.87 -6.33
C SER A 99 -19.56 34.10 -7.23
N ASP A 100 -18.48 34.88 -7.08
CA ASP A 100 -18.19 36.03 -7.94
C ASP A 100 -18.12 35.66 -9.44
N LEU A 101 -17.82 34.40 -9.75
CA LEU A 101 -17.81 33.84 -11.11
C LEU A 101 -19.23 33.73 -11.69
N SER A 102 -20.24 33.54 -10.85
CA SER A 102 -21.64 33.41 -11.26
C SER A 102 -22.34 34.75 -11.51
N GLN A 103 -21.89 35.82 -10.87
CA GLN A 103 -22.53 37.14 -10.89
C GLN A 103 -22.53 37.80 -12.28
N LYS A 104 -21.59 37.42 -13.16
CA LYS A 104 -21.48 37.97 -14.51
C LYS A 104 -22.36 37.26 -15.56
N GLY A 105 -23.03 36.15 -15.20
CA GLY A 105 -24.07 35.49 -16.00
C GLY A 105 -23.60 34.63 -17.18
N THR A 106 -22.32 34.69 -17.57
CA THR A 106 -21.73 33.88 -18.66
C THR A 106 -20.30 33.46 -18.33
N VAL A 107 -19.91 32.23 -18.65
CA VAL A 107 -18.52 31.75 -18.49
C VAL A 107 -17.99 31.30 -19.85
N ASP A 108 -17.15 32.12 -20.49
CA ASP A 108 -16.58 31.79 -21.79
C ASP A 108 -15.10 31.40 -21.65
N LEU A 109 -14.86 30.08 -21.59
CA LEU A 109 -13.54 29.50 -21.40
C LEU A 109 -12.82 29.39 -22.74
N THR A 110 -11.69 30.08 -22.84
CA THR A 110 -10.80 29.98 -23.99
C THR A 110 -9.56 29.17 -23.61
N PRO A 111 -9.15 28.17 -24.42
CA PRO A 111 -7.93 27.44 -24.16
C PRO A 111 -6.72 28.37 -24.31
N ASP A 112 -5.78 28.30 -23.36
CA ASP A 112 -4.48 28.97 -23.46
C ASP A 112 -3.62 28.24 -24.51
N THR A 113 -3.92 28.54 -25.76
CA THR A 113 -3.48 27.76 -26.94
C THR A 113 -1.97 27.91 -27.17
N ASP A 114 -1.36 28.95 -26.63
CA ASP A 114 0.07 29.24 -26.78
C ASP A 114 0.96 28.49 -25.77
N ARG A 115 0.41 28.01 -24.64
CA ARG A 115 1.22 27.52 -23.52
C ARG A 115 0.86 26.14 -22.98
N ASN A 116 -0.43 25.81 -22.87
CA ASN A 116 -0.87 24.47 -22.43
C ASN A 116 -2.36 24.22 -22.76
N PRO A 117 -2.70 23.14 -23.50
CA PRO A 117 -4.09 22.81 -23.82
C PRO A 117 -4.95 22.42 -22.59
N LEU A 118 -4.34 22.25 -21.42
CA LEU A 118 -5.03 21.88 -20.18
C LEU A 118 -5.47 23.09 -19.33
N PHE A 119 -5.00 24.31 -19.64
CA PHE A 119 -5.40 25.52 -18.92
C PHE A 119 -6.33 26.38 -19.78
N PHE A 120 -7.35 26.93 -19.13
CA PHE A 120 -8.39 27.73 -19.74
C PHE A 120 -8.48 29.06 -18.99
N THR A 121 -8.68 30.15 -19.74
CA THR A 121 -8.90 31.48 -19.18
C THR A 121 -10.32 31.94 -19.49
N ASP A 122 -10.96 32.57 -18.50
CA ASP A 122 -12.24 33.23 -18.70
C ASP A 122 -12.03 34.58 -19.37
N ARG A 123 -12.72 34.81 -20.50
CA ARG A 123 -12.66 36.06 -21.26
C ARG A 123 -13.11 37.28 -20.45
N GLN A 124 -13.95 37.07 -19.44
CA GLN A 124 -14.45 38.15 -18.58
C GLN A 124 -13.61 38.36 -17.31
N ASN A 125 -12.71 37.44 -17.00
CA ASN A 125 -11.81 37.47 -15.85
C ASN A 125 -10.42 36.95 -16.26
N PRO A 126 -9.59 37.80 -16.90
CA PRO A 126 -8.27 37.38 -17.37
C PRO A 126 -7.29 37.00 -16.24
N GLU A 127 -7.59 37.35 -14.99
CA GLU A 127 -6.82 36.97 -13.80
C GLU A 127 -7.17 35.57 -13.25
N VAL A 128 -8.22 34.92 -13.79
CA VAL A 128 -8.68 33.61 -13.34
C VAL A 128 -8.35 32.54 -14.37
N HIS A 129 -7.56 31.56 -13.94
CA HIS A 129 -7.16 30.42 -14.74
C HIS A 129 -7.82 29.15 -14.22
N PHE A 130 -8.27 28.31 -15.15
CA PHE A 130 -8.91 27.03 -14.86
C PHE A 130 -8.06 25.90 -15.43
N ARG A 131 -7.65 24.96 -14.58
CA ARG A 131 -7.02 23.73 -15.06
C ARG A 131 -8.09 22.67 -15.31
N LEU A 132 -8.19 22.21 -16.54
CA LEU A 132 -9.08 21.12 -16.93
C LEU A 132 -8.57 19.80 -16.38
N MET A 133 -9.38 19.17 -15.53
CA MET A 133 -9.12 17.83 -15.03
C MET A 133 -9.86 16.83 -15.92
N LYS A 134 -9.12 16.11 -16.77
CA LYS A 134 -9.70 15.02 -17.58
C LYS A 134 -10.24 13.95 -16.63
N GLY A 135 -11.44 13.44 -16.89
CA GLY A 135 -12.23 12.56 -16.00
C GLY A 135 -11.65 11.19 -15.66
N ASP A 136 -10.33 11.04 -15.64
CA ASP A 136 -9.71 9.85 -15.06
C ASP A 136 -9.84 9.91 -13.52
N LYS A 137 -10.63 8.98 -12.99
CA LYS A 137 -10.99 8.83 -11.56
C LYS A 137 -9.75 8.84 -10.64
N LEU A 138 -8.59 8.42 -11.14
CA LEU A 138 -7.32 8.41 -10.39
C LEU A 138 -6.64 9.78 -10.26
N THR A 139 -6.77 10.65 -11.26
CA THR A 139 -6.11 11.98 -11.24
C THR A 139 -6.84 12.98 -10.35
N LEU A 140 -8.17 12.89 -10.31
CA LEU A 140 -9.01 13.70 -9.44
C LEU A 140 -8.75 13.35 -7.97
N SER A 141 -8.65 12.07 -7.63
CA SER A 141 -8.38 11.63 -6.25
C SER A 141 -6.98 12.04 -5.78
N ALA A 142 -5.94 11.89 -6.61
CA ALA A 142 -4.58 12.27 -6.25
C ALA A 142 -4.39 13.79 -6.03
N SER A 143 -5.00 14.61 -6.89
CA SER A 143 -4.94 16.08 -6.77
C SER A 143 -5.77 16.61 -5.60
N MET A 144 -6.98 16.08 -5.39
CA MET A 144 -7.87 16.46 -4.28
C MET A 144 -7.32 16.09 -2.89
N LEU A 145 -6.58 14.99 -2.79
CA LEU A 145 -5.92 14.58 -1.55
C LEU A 145 -4.66 15.42 -1.24
N GLY A 146 -4.34 16.43 -2.06
CA GLY A 146 -3.14 17.25 -1.90
C GLY A 146 -1.83 16.46 -2.05
N ILE A 147 -1.91 15.22 -2.57
CA ILE A 147 -0.77 14.33 -2.77
C ILE A 147 0.11 14.87 -3.91
N GLU A 148 -0.50 15.62 -4.83
CA GLU A 148 0.19 16.31 -5.91
C GLU A 148 -0.08 17.82 -5.85
N ASN A 149 0.72 18.57 -5.09
CA ASN A 149 0.88 20.04 -5.26
C ASN A 149 1.37 20.42 -6.67
N LYS A 150 1.59 19.44 -7.55
CA LYS A 150 1.99 19.60 -8.95
C LYS A 150 1.11 20.57 -9.72
N VAL A 151 -0.18 20.70 -9.40
CA VAL A 151 -1.05 21.64 -10.12
C VAL A 151 -0.65 23.09 -9.90
N LYS A 152 -0.52 23.47 -8.63
CA LYS A 152 -0.10 24.80 -8.24
C LYS A 152 1.35 25.04 -8.66
N GLN A 153 2.23 24.07 -8.41
CA GLN A 153 3.64 24.18 -8.78
C GLN A 153 3.85 24.28 -10.30
N GLU A 154 3.14 23.50 -11.12
CA GLU A 154 3.23 23.59 -12.59
C GLU A 154 2.72 24.93 -13.11
N TYR A 155 1.73 25.52 -12.43
CA TYR A 155 1.29 26.88 -12.75
C TYR A 155 2.33 27.91 -12.34
N GLU A 156 2.80 27.87 -11.09
CA GLU A 156 3.82 28.79 -10.58
C GLU A 156 5.07 28.72 -11.46
N ASP A 157 5.62 27.55 -11.73
CA ASP A 157 6.83 27.37 -12.56
C ASP A 157 6.71 27.99 -13.97
N ARG A 158 5.49 28.09 -14.53
CA ARG A 158 5.25 28.63 -15.88
C ARG A 158 4.84 30.10 -15.90
N TYR A 159 4.00 30.53 -14.97
CA TYR A 159 3.39 31.85 -14.97
C TYR A 159 4.03 32.81 -13.93
N PHE A 160 5.01 32.35 -13.16
CA PHE A 160 5.75 33.15 -12.17
C PHE A 160 6.34 34.45 -12.72
N TYR A 161 6.70 34.48 -14.01
CA TYR A 161 7.32 35.64 -14.65
C TYR A 161 6.32 36.69 -15.14
N GLU A 162 5.01 36.48 -14.98
CA GLU A 162 3.99 37.43 -15.44
C GLU A 162 3.77 38.61 -14.50
N SER A 163 3.56 39.79 -15.09
CA SER A 163 3.14 40.98 -14.33
C SER A 163 1.74 40.75 -13.76
N GLY A 164 1.59 40.85 -12.44
CA GLY A 164 0.30 40.61 -11.77
C GLY A 164 0.12 39.20 -11.20
N PHE A 165 1.17 38.37 -11.16
CA PHE A 165 1.17 37.02 -10.56
C PHE A 165 0.49 36.93 -9.19
N ALA A 166 0.63 37.95 -8.34
CA ALA A 166 0.01 37.98 -7.01
C ALA A 166 -1.54 38.07 -7.03
N ALA A 167 -2.13 38.55 -8.12
CA ALA A 167 -3.58 38.65 -8.29
C ALA A 167 -4.18 37.43 -9.01
N GLN A 168 -3.35 36.64 -9.69
CA GLN A 168 -3.80 35.50 -10.49
C GLN A 168 -4.21 34.31 -9.59
N LYS A 169 -5.39 33.73 -9.88
CA LYS A 169 -5.92 32.55 -9.16
C LYS A 169 -6.09 31.38 -10.10
N VAL A 170 -5.77 30.18 -9.61
CA VAL A 170 -5.92 28.92 -10.35
C VAL A 170 -6.96 28.05 -9.69
N TYR A 171 -8.00 27.70 -10.43
CA TYR A 171 -9.03 26.76 -10.00
C TYR A 171 -8.92 25.43 -10.75
N LEU A 172 -9.37 24.36 -10.10
CA LEU A 172 -9.60 23.08 -10.75
C LEU A 172 -10.98 23.11 -11.38
N LEU A 173 -11.03 22.79 -12.67
CA LEU A 173 -12.27 22.68 -13.41
C LEU A 173 -12.50 21.23 -13.79
N SER A 174 -13.53 20.64 -13.23
CA SER A 174 -14.13 19.43 -13.77
C SER A 174 -15.41 19.79 -14.53
N TYR A 175 -15.72 19.05 -15.58
CA TYR A 175 -16.94 19.24 -16.34
C TYR A 175 -17.67 17.92 -16.56
N ILE A 176 -18.99 18.01 -16.58
CA ILE A 176 -19.87 16.93 -16.99
C ILE A 176 -20.76 17.52 -18.09
N ALA A 177 -20.81 16.89 -19.26
CA ALA A 177 -21.57 17.39 -20.39
C ALA A 177 -22.59 16.36 -20.84
N ASP A 178 -23.86 16.76 -20.92
CA ASP A 178 -24.86 15.95 -21.60
C ASP A 178 -24.82 16.31 -23.09
N ARG A 179 -24.57 15.29 -23.92
CA ARG A 179 -24.45 15.46 -25.37
C ARG A 179 -25.80 15.61 -26.07
N THR A 180 -26.91 15.35 -25.37
CA THR A 180 -28.25 15.40 -25.95
C THR A 180 -28.80 16.84 -25.99
N ASP A 181 -28.70 17.56 -24.87
CA ASP A 181 -29.24 18.94 -24.72
C ASP A 181 -28.18 20.05 -24.83
N GLY A 182 -26.89 19.69 -24.95
CA GLY A 182 -25.78 20.65 -25.02
C GLY A 182 -25.52 21.41 -23.70
N GLN A 183 -26.19 21.01 -22.62
CA GLN A 183 -25.96 21.54 -21.28
C GLN A 183 -24.68 20.97 -20.66
N LYS A 184 -24.00 21.79 -19.87
CA LYS A 184 -22.73 21.45 -19.23
C LYS A 184 -22.79 21.82 -17.75
N VAL A 185 -22.32 20.94 -16.88
CA VAL A 185 -22.01 21.26 -15.47
C VAL A 185 -20.53 21.57 -15.38
N TYR A 186 -20.17 22.72 -14.82
CA TYR A 186 -18.82 23.03 -14.37
C TYR A 186 -18.75 22.92 -12.85
N ILE A 187 -17.82 22.10 -12.37
CA ILE A 187 -17.52 21.90 -10.96
C ILE A 187 -16.17 22.59 -10.74
N ILE A 188 -16.20 23.70 -10.00
CA ILE A 188 -15.05 24.57 -9.78
C ILE A 188 -14.60 24.44 -8.32
N SER A 189 -13.38 23.96 -8.12
CA SER A 189 -12.79 23.77 -6.80
C SER A 189 -11.48 24.54 -6.65
N ASP A 190 -11.21 25.00 -5.45
CA ASP A 190 -9.92 25.61 -5.09
C ASP A 190 -8.88 24.52 -4.78
N VAL A 191 -7.62 24.83 -5.06
CA VAL A 191 -6.47 23.97 -4.75
C VAL A 191 -6.01 24.28 -3.33
N GLN A 192 -6.84 23.97 -2.34
CA GLN A 192 -6.43 24.07 -0.94
C GLN A 192 -5.90 22.71 -0.46
N PRO A 193 -4.57 22.59 -0.23
CA PRO A 193 -4.01 21.40 0.38
C PRO A 193 -4.49 21.31 1.83
N VAL A 194 -4.78 20.09 2.29
CA VAL A 194 -5.09 19.84 3.71
C VAL A 194 -3.87 20.27 4.53
N ALA A 195 -4.08 21.14 5.52
CA ALA A 195 -3.01 21.63 6.38
C ALA A 195 -2.28 20.44 7.04
N GLY A 196 -0.99 20.29 6.75
CA GLY A 196 -0.18 19.17 7.26
C GLY A 196 -0.38 17.82 6.55
N GLY A 197 -1.20 17.74 5.50
CA GLY A 197 -1.51 16.51 4.76
C GLY A 197 -0.26 15.73 4.32
N GLU A 198 0.71 16.42 3.73
CA GLU A 198 1.99 15.83 3.31
C GLU A 198 2.77 15.23 4.48
N PHE A 199 2.79 15.91 5.63
CA PHE A 199 3.46 15.42 6.83
C PHE A 199 2.79 14.15 7.36
N TYR A 200 1.46 14.10 7.41
CA TYR A 200 0.74 12.91 7.88
C TYR A 200 0.98 11.69 7.00
N ILE A 201 0.94 11.84 5.67
CA ILE A 201 1.22 10.75 4.73
C ILE A 201 2.66 10.26 4.89
N LYS A 202 3.63 11.18 4.96
CA LYS A 202 5.04 10.84 5.21
C LYS A 202 5.24 10.13 6.55
N ALA A 203 4.55 10.56 7.60
CA ALA A 203 4.63 9.93 8.91
C ALA A 203 4.08 8.49 8.89
N VAL A 204 2.91 8.27 8.29
CA VAL A 204 2.34 6.93 8.13
C VAL A 204 3.25 6.04 7.29
N ALA A 205 3.80 6.56 6.18
CA ALA A 205 4.76 5.83 5.36
C ALA A 205 6.04 5.47 6.12
N ALA A 206 6.57 6.38 6.94
CA ALA A 206 7.74 6.13 7.78
C ALA A 206 7.48 5.05 8.84
N ILE A 207 6.31 5.07 9.48
CA ILE A 207 5.88 4.03 10.43
C ILE A 207 5.78 2.67 9.72
N ALA A 208 5.14 2.62 8.55
CA ALA A 208 5.04 1.39 7.75
C ALA A 208 6.42 0.84 7.36
N MET A 209 7.34 1.72 6.94
CA MET A 209 8.72 1.36 6.63
C MET A 209 9.48 0.82 7.85
N LEU A 210 9.26 1.39 9.04
CA LEU A 210 9.84 0.92 10.28
C LEU A 210 9.38 -0.50 10.62
N PHE A 211 8.07 -0.81 10.51
CA PHE A 211 7.57 -2.17 10.69
C PHE A 211 8.18 -3.15 9.69
N PHE A 212 8.29 -2.73 8.42
CA PHE A 212 8.93 -3.54 7.38
C PHE A 212 10.39 -3.86 7.71
N MET A 213 11.18 -2.88 8.17
CA MET A 213 12.56 -3.09 8.61
C MET A 213 12.64 -4.01 9.83
N LEU A 214 11.74 -3.84 10.81
CA LEU A 214 11.66 -4.70 11.99
C LEU A 214 11.36 -6.15 11.61
N TYR A 215 10.41 -6.38 10.69
CA TYR A 215 10.16 -7.71 10.13
C TYR A 215 11.42 -8.30 9.49
N TRP A 216 12.11 -7.51 8.67
CA TRP A 216 13.30 -7.91 7.95
C TRP A 216 14.40 -8.43 8.90
N VAL A 217 14.67 -7.68 9.97
CA VAL A 217 15.65 -8.04 10.99
C VAL A 217 15.16 -9.20 11.86
N LEU A 218 13.89 -9.20 12.27
CA LEU A 218 13.33 -10.26 13.12
C LEU A 218 13.39 -11.63 12.43
N LEU A 219 13.17 -11.68 11.12
CA LEU A 219 13.31 -12.89 10.32
C LEU A 219 14.75 -13.42 10.32
N ALA A 220 15.73 -12.54 10.10
CA ALA A 220 17.14 -12.90 10.13
C ALA A 220 17.58 -13.40 11.52
N LEU A 221 17.15 -12.71 12.59
CA LEU A 221 17.41 -13.12 13.97
C LEU A 221 16.76 -14.47 14.30
N TRP A 222 15.56 -14.73 13.77
CA TRP A 222 14.89 -16.01 13.95
C TRP A 222 15.67 -17.15 13.31
N VAL A 223 16.13 -16.97 12.07
CA VAL A 223 16.97 -17.97 11.38
C VAL A 223 18.29 -18.17 12.14
N TYR A 224 18.92 -17.08 12.59
CA TYR A 224 20.13 -17.13 13.41
C TYR A 224 19.92 -17.99 14.68
N ALA A 225 18.85 -17.73 15.43
CA ALA A 225 18.54 -18.48 16.65
C ALA A 225 18.30 -19.97 16.37
N ARG A 226 17.61 -20.28 15.27
CA ARG A 226 17.38 -21.65 14.82
C ARG A 226 18.68 -22.35 14.41
N ALA A 227 19.55 -21.67 13.69
CA ALA A 227 20.86 -22.20 13.28
C ALA A 227 21.77 -22.44 14.50
N LEU A 228 21.75 -21.54 15.48
CA LEU A 228 22.47 -21.69 16.74
C LEU A 228 22.02 -22.94 17.52
N GLY A 229 20.69 -23.13 17.64
CA GLY A 229 20.11 -24.33 18.25
C GLY A 229 20.48 -25.62 17.49
N ALA A 230 20.62 -25.53 16.17
CA ALA A 230 21.04 -26.63 15.30
C ALA A 230 22.56 -26.89 15.30
N LYS A 231 23.35 -26.15 16.08
CA LYS A 231 24.82 -26.20 16.11
C LYS A 231 25.48 -25.92 14.74
N LEU A 232 24.81 -25.14 13.90
CA LEU A 232 25.33 -24.67 12.61
C LEU A 232 26.03 -23.30 12.77
N ASN A 233 26.69 -22.85 11.70
CA ASN A 233 27.27 -21.50 11.63
C ASN A 233 26.15 -20.44 11.59
N ALA A 234 25.68 -20.01 12.77
CA ALA A 234 24.54 -19.12 12.93
C ALA A 234 24.71 -17.78 12.20
N SER A 235 25.92 -17.19 12.24
CA SER A 235 26.21 -15.92 11.56
C SER A 235 26.03 -16.02 10.05
N MET A 236 26.49 -17.12 9.43
CA MET A 236 26.35 -17.31 7.98
C MET A 236 24.88 -17.37 7.58
N TRP A 237 24.08 -18.19 8.28
CA TRP A 237 22.64 -18.31 7.99
C TRP A 237 21.87 -17.01 8.29
N GLY A 238 22.18 -16.33 9.39
CA GLY A 238 21.56 -15.05 9.73
C GLY A 238 21.88 -13.95 8.72
N ILE A 239 23.14 -13.81 8.30
CA ILE A 239 23.57 -12.82 7.30
C ILE A 239 22.96 -13.11 5.93
N VAL A 240 22.98 -14.37 5.48
CA VAL A 240 22.35 -14.76 4.21
C VAL A 240 20.87 -14.42 4.23
N THR A 241 20.13 -14.76 5.29
CA THR A 241 18.72 -14.37 5.42
C THR A 241 18.54 -12.85 5.53
N LEU A 242 19.46 -12.11 6.13
CA LEU A 242 19.36 -10.65 6.18
C LEU A 242 19.43 -10.01 4.78
N PHE A 243 20.29 -10.51 3.90
CA PHE A 243 20.41 -9.95 2.55
C PHE A 243 19.38 -10.49 1.55
N THR A 244 18.91 -11.71 1.76
CA THR A 244 18.04 -12.41 0.79
C THR A 244 16.61 -12.63 1.29
N ASN A 245 16.32 -12.27 2.55
CA ASN A 245 15.02 -12.38 3.21
C ASN A 245 14.40 -13.79 3.06
N LEU A 246 13.21 -13.88 2.46
CA LEU A 246 12.43 -15.10 2.26
C LEU A 246 13.23 -16.17 1.51
N ALA A 247 14.09 -15.79 0.55
CA ALA A 247 14.91 -16.75 -0.18
C ALA A 247 15.93 -17.43 0.76
N GLY A 248 16.62 -16.67 1.61
CA GLY A 248 17.55 -17.23 2.59
C GLY A 248 16.86 -18.09 3.65
N LEU A 249 15.66 -17.68 4.08
CA LEU A 249 14.80 -18.52 4.93
C LEU A 249 14.47 -19.84 4.23
N PHE A 250 14.06 -19.81 2.96
CA PHE A 250 13.66 -21.00 2.23
C PHE A 250 14.83 -21.98 2.05
N VAL A 251 16.01 -21.48 1.67
CA VAL A 251 17.24 -22.27 1.58
C VAL A 251 17.60 -22.91 2.93
N PHE A 252 17.49 -22.15 4.04
CA PHE A 252 17.71 -22.68 5.38
C PHE A 252 16.72 -23.80 5.74
N LEU A 253 15.43 -23.63 5.41
CA LEU A 253 14.41 -24.64 5.68
C LEU A 253 14.64 -25.91 4.86
N LEU A 254 14.97 -25.80 3.57
CA LEU A 254 15.33 -26.94 2.72
C LEU A 254 16.55 -27.69 3.25
N TYR A 255 17.61 -26.95 3.59
CA TYR A 255 18.83 -27.53 4.17
C TYR A 255 18.50 -28.30 5.46
N ARG A 256 17.66 -27.73 6.32
CA ARG A 256 17.26 -28.35 7.58
C ARG A 256 16.37 -29.58 7.37
N GLN A 257 15.46 -29.57 6.40
CA GLN A 257 14.61 -30.71 6.05
C GLN A 257 15.40 -31.90 5.50
N GLY A 258 16.53 -31.63 4.83
CA GLY A 258 17.47 -32.65 4.36
C GLY A 258 18.15 -33.43 5.48
N GLY A 259 18.27 -32.85 6.68
CA GLY A 259 18.90 -33.48 7.83
C GLY A 259 17.92 -34.06 8.86
N ARG A 260 18.47 -34.56 9.97
CA ARG A 260 17.72 -34.95 11.18
C ARG A 260 18.33 -34.25 12.40
N THR A 261 17.50 -33.89 13.36
CA THR A 261 17.96 -33.17 14.56
C THR A 261 18.23 -34.18 15.69
N CYS A 262 19.38 -34.09 16.35
CA CYS A 262 19.66 -34.91 17.54
C CYS A 262 18.71 -34.55 18.68
N TYR A 263 17.97 -35.53 19.20
CA TYR A 263 17.02 -35.32 20.31
C TYR A 263 17.71 -34.95 21.64
N LYS A 264 18.99 -35.32 21.82
CA LYS A 264 19.74 -35.02 23.06
C LYS A 264 20.39 -33.63 23.04
N CYS A 265 21.09 -33.27 21.96
CA CYS A 265 21.89 -32.03 21.92
C CYS A 265 21.42 -30.98 20.92
N GLY A 266 20.42 -31.29 20.10
CA GLY A 266 19.86 -30.35 19.12
C GLY A 266 20.66 -30.19 17.83
N SER A 267 21.83 -30.81 17.68
CA SER A 267 22.64 -30.67 16.46
C SER A 267 21.91 -31.21 15.23
N LEU A 268 21.96 -30.49 14.11
CA LEU A 268 21.54 -31.03 12.81
C LEU A 268 22.58 -32.04 12.30
N GLN A 269 22.13 -33.19 11.83
CA GLN A 269 22.95 -34.31 11.39
C GLN A 269 22.49 -34.82 10.04
N ASN A 270 23.41 -35.43 9.29
CA ASN A 270 23.04 -36.18 8.10
C ASN A 270 22.16 -37.39 8.51
N LYS A 271 21.17 -37.72 7.68
CA LYS A 271 20.30 -38.89 7.86
C LYS A 271 21.09 -40.21 7.83
N SER A 272 22.23 -40.24 7.14
CA SER A 272 23.12 -41.41 7.07
C SER A 272 23.93 -41.69 8.33
N ASN A 273 24.09 -40.72 9.24
CA ASN A 273 24.88 -40.93 10.44
C ASN A 273 24.23 -42.05 11.30
N VAL A 274 24.98 -42.73 12.15
CA VAL A 274 24.38 -43.65 13.15
C VAL A 274 24.37 -42.97 14.52
N TYR A 275 25.45 -42.26 14.82
CA TYR A 275 25.66 -41.51 16.05
C TYR A 275 25.73 -40.02 15.76
N CYS A 276 25.39 -39.22 16.77
CA CYS A 276 25.58 -37.78 16.74
C CYS A 276 27.07 -37.44 16.80
N THR A 277 27.54 -36.66 15.83
CA THR A 277 28.93 -36.16 15.78
C THR A 277 29.28 -35.17 16.88
N PHE A 278 28.28 -34.63 17.60
CA PHE A 278 28.49 -33.68 18.70
C PHE A 278 28.39 -34.30 20.10
N CYS A 279 27.45 -35.24 20.32
CA CYS A 279 27.20 -35.80 21.66
C CYS A 279 27.24 -37.33 21.75
N GLY A 280 27.56 -38.02 20.65
CA GLY A 280 27.69 -39.49 20.61
C GLY A 280 26.39 -40.28 20.76
N THR A 281 25.24 -39.63 20.85
CA THR A 281 23.94 -40.31 21.02
C THR A 281 23.54 -41.05 19.75
N LYS A 282 23.00 -42.27 19.87
CA LYS A 282 22.46 -43.04 18.74
C LYS A 282 21.18 -42.38 18.21
N LEU A 283 21.09 -42.20 16.89
CA LEU A 283 20.10 -41.33 16.23
C LEU A 283 19.06 -42.09 15.38
N GLY A 284 19.01 -43.42 15.46
CA GLY A 284 18.05 -44.25 14.73
C GLY A 284 18.34 -45.75 14.85
N SER A 285 17.52 -46.55 14.17
CA SER A 285 17.74 -47.98 13.99
C SER A 285 18.96 -48.24 13.10
N VAL A 286 19.60 -49.38 13.32
CA VAL A 286 20.76 -49.84 12.56
C VAL A 286 20.46 -51.24 12.07
N CYS A 287 21.04 -51.60 10.94
CA CYS A 287 21.02 -52.98 10.48
C CYS A 287 21.74 -53.90 11.48
N ASN A 288 21.09 -54.95 11.94
CA ASN A 288 21.68 -55.93 12.86
C ASN A 288 22.88 -56.70 12.25
N LYS A 289 22.96 -56.77 10.92
CA LYS A 289 24.02 -57.49 10.20
C LYS A 289 25.27 -56.66 9.90
N CYS A 290 25.10 -55.38 9.51
CA CYS A 290 26.21 -54.54 9.06
C CYS A 290 26.33 -53.19 9.78
N ASN A 291 25.53 -52.96 10.83
CA ASN A 291 25.50 -51.74 11.65
C ASN A 291 25.32 -50.42 10.87
N THR A 292 24.88 -50.49 9.62
CA THR A 292 24.60 -49.30 8.81
C THR A 292 23.28 -48.65 9.24
N ALA A 293 23.20 -47.32 9.21
CA ALA A 293 21.98 -46.59 9.50
C ALA A 293 20.83 -47.03 8.59
N ALA A 294 19.74 -47.48 9.21
CA ALA A 294 18.49 -47.79 8.55
C ALA A 294 17.58 -46.56 8.54
N GLY A 295 16.93 -46.29 7.41
CA GLY A 295 15.83 -45.35 7.34
C GLY A 295 14.58 -45.90 8.04
N GLU A 296 13.75 -45.01 8.58
CA GLU A 296 12.50 -45.36 9.29
C GLU A 296 11.47 -46.09 8.41
N LYS A 297 11.64 -46.06 7.08
CA LYS A 297 10.77 -46.72 6.09
C LYS A 297 11.51 -47.78 5.26
N ASP A 298 12.77 -48.06 5.59
CA ASP A 298 13.59 -48.98 4.82
C ASP A 298 13.26 -50.42 5.25
N ARG A 299 12.65 -51.21 4.36
CA ARG A 299 12.41 -52.65 4.61
C ARG A 299 13.70 -53.49 4.51
N TYR A 300 14.67 -53.01 3.74
CA TYR A 300 15.93 -53.69 3.46
C TYR A 300 17.12 -52.77 3.67
N CYS A 301 18.22 -53.31 4.16
CA CYS A 301 19.44 -52.55 4.36
C CYS A 301 20.07 -52.15 3.02
N LYS A 302 20.18 -50.84 2.77
CA LYS A 302 20.85 -50.29 1.57
C LYS A 302 22.30 -50.70 1.35
N ASN A 303 22.98 -51.22 2.38
CA ASN A 303 24.39 -51.60 2.31
C ASN A 303 24.58 -53.12 2.14
N CYS A 304 23.83 -53.95 2.88
CA CYS A 304 24.02 -55.40 2.88
C CYS A 304 22.80 -56.22 2.42
N GLY A 305 21.69 -55.56 2.08
CA GLY A 305 20.46 -56.19 1.59
C GLY A 305 19.66 -56.98 2.63
N SER A 306 20.08 -57.04 3.90
CA SER A 306 19.32 -57.77 4.93
C SER A 306 17.99 -57.09 5.23
N VAL A 307 16.96 -57.88 5.53
CA VAL A 307 15.68 -57.38 6.04
C VAL A 307 15.92 -56.60 7.34
N LEU A 308 15.27 -55.45 7.49
CA LEU A 308 15.39 -54.57 8.66
C LEU A 308 14.23 -54.71 9.64
N ASP A 309 13.06 -55.11 9.13
CA ASP A 309 11.86 -55.43 9.89
C ASP A 309 11.54 -56.91 9.69
N GLU A 310 11.77 -57.74 10.71
CA GLU A 310 11.02 -59.00 10.82
C GLU A 310 9.59 -58.58 11.22
N GLU A 311 8.65 -58.63 10.28
CA GLU A 311 7.22 -58.65 10.62
C GLU A 311 7.03 -59.76 11.66
N LYS A 312 6.73 -59.36 12.90
CA LYS A 312 6.10 -60.27 13.86
C LYS A 312 4.69 -60.54 13.35
N ASP A 313 4.58 -61.45 12.38
CA ASP A 313 3.37 -62.25 12.17
C ASP A 313 3.31 -63.24 13.33
N GLN A 314 2.65 -62.83 14.41
CA GLN A 314 2.12 -63.69 15.46
C GLN A 314 0.85 -63.00 15.96
N ASP A 315 -0.30 -63.31 15.35
CA ASP A 315 -1.25 -64.27 15.93
C ASP A 315 -2.57 -64.29 15.12
N GLU A 316 -2.89 -65.49 14.63
CA GLU A 316 -4.26 -66.00 14.48
C GLU A 316 -5.00 -66.01 15.82
#